data_AF-A0A087UKU3-F1
#
_entry.id   AF-A0A087UKU3-F1
#
_cell.length_a   1.000
_cell.length_b   1.000
_cell.length_c   1.000
_cell.angle_alpha   90.00
_cell.angle_beta   90.00
_cell.angle_gamma   90.00
#
_symmetry.space_group_name_H-M   'P 1'
#
loop_
_entity.id
_entity.type
_entity.pdbx_description
1 polymer ?
#
loop_
_entity_poly.entity_id
_entity_poly.type
_entity_poly.pdbx_seq_one_letter_code
_entity_poly.pdbx_strand_id
1 'polypeptide(L)'
;MSYRLNTHVKPLIWIESVIERHAHSRVEYMVKAKSQFKRRSTANNVEIIIPVPTDADSPKFKTTVGNVKYAPEQSAIIWSVKSFPGGKEYLMRAHFGLPSVESEESEGKPPIQVKFEIPYFTTSGIQVRYLKIIEKSGYQALPWVRYITQNGDYQLRTH
;
A
#
# COMPACT_ATOMS: atom_id res chain seq x y z
N MET A 1 15.41 -22.18 5.69
CA MET A 1 14.10 -22.73 6.12
C MET A 1 13.03 -21.78 5.63
N SER A 2 12.08 -22.28 4.84
CA SER A 2 10.92 -21.54 4.36
C SER A 2 9.66 -22.15 4.96
N TYR A 3 8.68 -21.32 5.31
CA TYR A 3 7.38 -21.78 5.81
C TYR A 3 6.26 -20.95 5.18
N ARG A 4 5.08 -21.55 5.06
CA ARG A 4 3.87 -20.89 4.56
C ARG A 4 2.77 -21.05 5.59
N LEU A 5 2.06 -19.96 5.88
CA LEU A 5 0.96 -19.93 6.84
C LEU A 5 -0.28 -19.45 6.10
N ASN A 6 -1.38 -20.22 6.19
CA ASN A 6 -2.66 -19.86 5.59
C ASN A 6 -3.65 -19.50 6.71
N THR A 7 -3.49 -18.32 7.28
CA THR A 7 -4.39 -17.79 8.31
C THR A 7 -5.07 -16.55 7.76
N HIS A 8 -6.36 -16.41 8.07
CA HIS A 8 -7.10 -15.20 7.76
C HIS A 8 -6.58 -14.06 8.64
N VAL A 9 -5.73 -13.21 8.06
CA VAL A 9 -5.22 -12.01 8.72
C VAL A 9 -5.95 -10.79 8.18
N LYS A 10 -6.27 -9.86 9.07
CA LYS A 10 -6.83 -8.57 8.64
C LYS A 10 -5.80 -7.82 7.78
N PRO A 11 -6.25 -7.13 6.72
CA PRO A 11 -5.38 -6.39 5.83
C PRO A 11 -4.62 -5.30 6.59
N LEU A 12 -3.29 -5.34 6.55
CA LEU A 12 -2.43 -4.39 7.28
C LEU A 12 -2.62 -2.94 6.82
N ILE A 13 -2.84 -2.73 5.52
CA ILE A 13 -3.18 -1.43 4.94
C ILE A 13 -4.47 -1.60 4.16
N TRP A 14 -5.58 -1.16 4.74
CA TRP A 14 -6.87 -1.19 4.09
C TRP A 14 -7.06 0.07 3.25
N ILE A 15 -7.54 -0.09 2.02
CA ILE A 15 -7.80 1.03 1.11
C ILE A 15 -9.27 1.02 0.76
N GLU A 16 -9.91 2.16 0.99
CA GLU A 16 -11.25 2.48 0.50
C GLU A 16 -11.06 3.53 -0.61
N SER A 17 -11.65 3.29 -1.77
CA SER A 17 -11.68 4.26 -2.86
C SER A 17 -13.11 4.55 -3.26
N VAL A 18 -13.43 5.82 -3.43
CA VAL A 18 -14.68 6.28 -4.03
C VAL A 18 -14.31 7.00 -5.33
N ILE A 19 -14.94 6.58 -6.43
CA ILE A 19 -14.71 7.14 -7.76
C ILE A 19 -16.01 7.82 -8.19
N GLU A 20 -15.98 9.14 -8.29
CA GLU A 20 -17.11 9.94 -8.75
C GLU A 20 -16.84 10.37 -10.19
N ARG A 21 -17.67 9.88 -11.12
CA ARG A 21 -17.61 10.24 -12.54
C ARG A 21 -18.67 11.31 -12.81
N HIS A 22 -18.24 12.49 -13.25
CA HIS A 22 -19.15 13.52 -13.76
C HIS A 22 -19.22 13.39 -15.28
N ALA A 23 -20.44 13.19 -15.78
CA ALA A 23 -20.78 12.62 -17.09
C ALA A 23 -19.91 13.05 -18.30
N HIS A 24 -19.39 14.28 -18.36
CA HIS A 24 -18.71 14.76 -19.58
C HIS A 24 -17.47 15.62 -19.35
N SER A 25 -16.84 15.61 -18.17
CA SER A 25 -15.64 16.45 -18.02
C SER A 25 -14.65 16.07 -16.93
N ARG A 26 -15.09 15.38 -15.87
CA ARG A 26 -14.26 15.23 -14.67
C ARG A 26 -14.48 13.91 -13.98
N VAL A 27 -13.39 13.38 -13.46
CA VAL A 27 -13.38 12.27 -12.52
C VAL A 27 -12.67 12.69 -11.24
N GLU A 28 -13.32 12.42 -10.11
CA GLU A 28 -12.75 12.61 -8.78
C GLU A 28 -12.49 11.26 -8.12
N TYR A 29 -11.26 11.06 -7.68
CA TYR A 29 -10.84 9.92 -6.87
C TYR A 29 -10.68 10.37 -5.43
N MET A 30 -11.42 9.75 -4.53
CA MET A 30 -11.22 9.89 -3.10
C MET A 30 -10.70 8.57 -2.54
N VAL A 31 -9.43 8.54 -2.15
CA VAL A 31 -8.78 7.34 -1.63
C VAL A 31 -8.45 7.53 -0.15
N LYS A 32 -8.98 6.63 0.68
CA LYS A 32 -8.75 6.57 2.11
C LYS A 32 -7.92 5.33 2.44
N ALA A 33 -6.70 5.54 2.90
CA ALA A 33 -5.83 4.48 3.38
C ALA A 33 -5.87 4.41 4.91
N LYS A 34 -6.12 3.22 5.47
CA LYS A 34 -6.19 2.92 6.90
C LYS A 34 -5.15 1.89 7.28
N SER A 35 -4.31 2.17 8.26
CA SER A 35 -3.36 1.20 8.79
C SER A 35 -3.96 0.37 9.93
N GLN A 36 -4.12 -0.94 9.72
CA GLN A 36 -4.72 -1.88 10.69
C GLN A 36 -3.67 -2.74 11.42
N PHE A 37 -2.59 -2.13 11.88
CA PHE A 37 -1.59 -2.79 12.71
C PHE A 37 -1.32 -2.01 14.00
N LYS A 38 -0.52 -2.59 14.89
CA LYS A 38 -0.24 -2.03 16.22
C LYS A 38 0.31 -0.60 16.10
N ARG A 39 -0.20 0.33 16.91
CA ARG A 39 0.21 1.75 16.91
C ARG A 39 1.70 1.99 17.13
N ARG A 40 2.38 1.06 17.82
CA ARG A 40 3.83 1.08 18.06
C ARG A 40 4.67 0.76 16.82
N SER A 41 4.06 0.17 15.81
CA SER A 41 4.71 -0.18 14.55
C SER A 41 4.38 0.90 13.51
N THR A 42 5.28 1.05 12.54
CA THR A 42 5.18 2.04 11.47
C THR A 42 5.54 1.35 10.16
N ALA A 43 4.71 1.52 9.13
CA ALA A 43 5.06 1.11 7.78
C ALA A 43 5.93 2.18 7.13
N ASN A 44 7.00 1.75 6.49
CA ASN A 44 7.93 2.58 5.74
C ASN A 44 7.69 2.39 4.24
N ASN A 45 7.98 3.45 3.49
CA ASN A 45 7.96 3.45 2.03
C ASN A 45 6.67 2.85 1.47
N VAL A 46 5.53 3.31 2.01
CA VAL A 46 4.22 2.86 1.54
C VAL A 46 3.95 3.49 0.19
N GLU A 47 3.75 2.68 -0.83
CA GLU A 47 3.36 3.13 -2.17
C GLU A 47 2.00 2.54 -2.50
N ILE A 48 1.04 3.41 -2.79
CA ILE A 48 -0.31 3.04 -3.18
C ILE A 48 -0.45 3.38 -4.65
N ILE A 49 -0.66 2.36 -5.47
CA ILE A 49 -0.77 2.46 -6.93
C ILE A 49 -2.25 2.34 -7.28
N ILE A 50 -2.87 3.45 -7.64
CA ILE A 50 -4.30 3.54 -7.98
C ILE A 50 -4.41 3.68 -9.50
N PRO A 51 -5.06 2.74 -10.20
CA PRO A 51 -5.24 2.85 -11.64
C PRO A 51 -6.25 3.96 -11.98
N VAL A 52 -5.96 4.65 -13.07
CA VAL A 52 -6.81 5.69 -13.65
C VAL A 52 -7.03 5.42 -15.13
N PRO A 53 -8.08 6.01 -15.74
CA PRO A 53 -8.36 5.83 -17.16
C PRO A 53 -7.19 6.37 -17.98
N THR A 54 -6.93 5.72 -19.11
CA THR A 54 -5.90 6.15 -20.06
C THR A 54 -6.14 7.57 -20.58
N ASP A 55 -7.42 7.96 -20.69
CA ASP A 55 -7.88 9.27 -21.16
C ASP A 55 -7.81 10.39 -20.10
N ALA A 56 -7.31 10.11 -18.90
CA ALA A 56 -7.26 11.09 -17.82
C ALA A 56 -6.23 12.20 -18.10
N ASP A 57 -6.72 13.44 -18.24
CA ASP A 57 -5.92 14.65 -18.46
C ASP A 57 -5.96 15.59 -17.24
N SER A 58 -5.05 16.56 -17.18
CA SER A 58 -5.06 17.64 -16.18
C SER A 58 -5.12 17.18 -14.71
N PRO A 59 -4.15 16.36 -14.24
CA PRO A 59 -4.15 15.82 -12.87
C PRO A 59 -4.01 16.91 -11.81
N LYS A 60 -4.92 16.96 -10.84
CA LYS A 60 -4.83 17.82 -9.65
C LYS A 60 -4.92 16.99 -8.39
N PHE A 61 -3.88 17.02 -7.57
CA PHE A 61 -3.79 16.24 -6.34
C PHE A 61 -3.94 17.12 -5.11
N LYS A 62 -4.70 16.63 -4.12
CA LYS A 62 -4.75 17.14 -2.76
C LYS A 62 -4.54 16.00 -1.79
N THR A 63 -3.42 15.99 -1.08
CA THR A 63 -3.13 15.00 -0.05
C THR A 63 -2.70 15.68 1.24
N THR A 64 -3.02 15.07 2.38
CA THR A 64 -2.56 15.53 3.69
C THR A 64 -1.15 15.03 4.01
N VAL A 65 -0.77 13.86 3.49
CA VAL A 65 0.49 13.18 3.84
C VAL A 65 1.07 12.48 2.62
N GLY A 66 2.39 12.59 2.43
CA GLY A 66 3.10 11.97 1.33
C GLY A 66 3.11 12.81 0.06
N ASN A 67 3.54 12.19 -1.03
CA ASN A 67 3.61 12.80 -2.36
C ASN A 67 2.81 11.94 -3.35
N VAL A 68 2.08 12.58 -4.25
CA VAL A 68 1.28 11.92 -5.27
C VAL A 68 1.86 12.28 -6.64
N LYS A 69 2.17 11.26 -7.43
CA LYS A 69 2.65 11.42 -8.80
C LYS A 69 1.70 10.72 -9.76
N TYR A 70 1.46 11.35 -10.90
CA TYR A 70 0.81 10.69 -12.03
C TYR A 70 1.87 9.95 -12.84
N ALA A 71 1.62 8.69 -13.15
CA ALA A 71 2.45 7.83 -13.99
C ALA A 71 1.63 7.39 -15.23
N PRO A 72 1.59 8.21 -16.30
CA PRO A 72 0.85 7.90 -17.52
C PRO A 72 1.27 6.57 -18.16
N GLU A 73 2.54 6.20 -18.04
CA GLU A 73 3.11 4.97 -18.59
C GLU A 73 2.55 3.69 -17.95
N GLN A 74 1.98 3.81 -16.75
CA GLN A 74 1.31 2.72 -16.03
C GLN A 74 -0.21 2.95 -15.92
N SER A 75 -0.72 4.02 -16.53
CA SER A 75 -2.11 4.49 -16.36
C SER A 75 -2.52 4.51 -14.89
N ALA A 76 -1.65 5.03 -14.03
CA ALA A 76 -1.82 4.94 -12.58
C ALA A 76 -1.32 6.19 -11.85
N ILE A 77 -1.91 6.42 -10.68
CA ILE A 77 -1.45 7.37 -9.67
C ILE A 77 -0.62 6.61 -8.66
N ILE A 78 0.57 7.11 -8.38
CA ILE A 78 1.44 6.59 -7.34
C ILE A 78 1.41 7.55 -6.16
N TRP A 79 0.81 7.12 -5.05
CA TRP A 79 0.84 7.86 -3.80
C TRP A 79 1.87 7.25 -2.85
N SER A 80 2.96 7.98 -2.64
CA SER A 80 4.10 7.58 -1.81
C SER A 80 4.04 8.24 -0.43
N VAL A 81 3.99 7.44 0.62
CA VAL A 81 4.00 7.85 2.02
C VAL A 81 5.25 7.26 2.69
N LYS A 82 6.19 8.13 3.09
CA LYS A 82 7.46 7.71 3.70
C LYS A 82 7.27 6.92 5.00
N SER A 83 6.33 7.35 5.83
CA SER A 83 6.06 6.80 7.14
C SER A 83 4.56 6.80 7.41
N PHE A 84 4.01 5.61 7.64
CA PHE A 84 2.61 5.39 7.94
C PHE A 84 2.48 4.67 9.29
N PRO A 85 2.24 5.42 10.39
CA PRO A 85 2.04 4.85 11.71
C PRO A 85 0.81 3.94 11.78
N GLY A 86 0.84 2.92 12.63
CA GLY A 86 -0.30 2.02 12.83
C GLY A 86 -1.50 2.69 13.51
N GLY A 87 -2.71 2.33 13.10
CA GLY A 87 -3.96 2.87 13.64
C GLY A 87 -4.25 4.31 13.21
N LYS A 88 -3.62 4.79 12.13
CA LYS A 88 -3.90 6.08 11.51
C LYS A 88 -4.63 5.88 10.18
N GLU A 89 -5.25 6.95 9.73
CA GLU A 89 -5.88 7.01 8.42
C GLU A 89 -5.45 8.28 7.69
N TYR A 90 -5.27 8.15 6.38
CA TYR A 90 -4.89 9.24 5.50
C TYR A 90 -5.82 9.27 4.30
N LEU A 91 -6.07 10.47 3.81
CA LEU A 91 -6.96 10.72 2.69
C LEU A 91 -6.21 11.46 1.59
N MET A 92 -6.45 11.02 0.36
CA MET A 92 -5.93 11.61 -0.86
C MET A 92 -7.12 11.85 -1.80
N ARG A 93 -7.17 13.06 -2.37
CA ARG A 93 -8.10 13.42 -3.44
C ARG A 93 -7.34 13.71 -4.71
N ALA A 94 -7.80 13.15 -5.82
CA ALA A 94 -7.27 13.45 -7.13
C ALA A 94 -8.42 13.82 -8.07
N HIS A 95 -8.22 14.88 -8.85
CA HIS A 95 -9.15 15.29 -9.89
C HIS A 95 -8.47 15.14 -11.24
N PHE A 96 -9.22 14.59 -12.20
CA PHE A 96 -8.81 14.44 -13.59
C PHE A 96 -9.88 15.05 -14.48
N GLY A 97 -9.43 15.69 -15.56
CA GLY A 97 -10.26 15.97 -16.72
C GLY A 97 -10.45 14.68 -17.52
N LEU A 98 -11.67 14.47 -18.03
CA LEU A 98 -11.93 13.46 -19.04
C LEU A 98 -12.27 14.17 -20.36
N PRO A 99 -11.69 13.76 -21.50
CA PRO A 99 -12.13 14.20 -22.81
C PRO A 99 -13.55 13.68 -23.09
N SER A 100 -14.29 14.38 -23.94
CA SER A 100 -15.71 14.10 -24.23
C SER A 100 -15.95 12.82 -25.06
N VAL A 101 -14.91 12.03 -25.32
CA VAL A 101 -15.02 10.81 -26.13
C VAL A 101 -15.36 9.66 -25.19
N GLU A 102 -16.60 9.18 -25.27
CA GLU A 102 -17.04 7.98 -24.56
C GLU A 102 -16.45 6.75 -25.26
N SER A 103 -15.45 6.11 -24.64
CA SER A 103 -15.06 4.76 -25.02
C SER A 103 -16.09 3.77 -24.44
N GLU A 104 -16.75 3.00 -25.31
CA GLU A 104 -17.73 1.95 -24.92
C GLU A 104 -17.07 0.75 -24.22
N GLU A 105 -15.75 0.73 -24.10
CA GLU A 105 -15.04 -0.28 -23.35
C GLU A 105 -15.20 -0.01 -21.85
N SER A 106 -15.89 -0.92 -21.18
CA SER A 106 -15.78 -1.09 -19.73
C SER A 106 -14.32 -1.42 -19.41
N GLU A 107 -13.44 -0.41 -19.33
CA GLU A 107 -12.07 -0.54 -18.86
C GLU A 107 -12.15 -1.32 -17.55
N GLY A 108 -11.68 -2.56 -17.56
CA GLY A 108 -11.69 -3.43 -16.40
C GLY A 108 -10.87 -2.72 -15.33
N LYS A 109 -11.52 -2.16 -14.31
CA LYS A 109 -10.87 -1.41 -13.23
C LYS A 109 -9.76 -2.28 -12.64
N PRO A 110 -8.47 -1.99 -12.88
CA PRO A 110 -7.42 -2.78 -12.31
C PRO A 110 -7.51 -2.68 -10.78
N PRO A 111 -7.05 -3.68 -10.02
CA PRO A 111 -7.01 -3.56 -8.59
C PRO A 111 -5.97 -2.51 -8.15
N ILE A 112 -6.24 -1.84 -7.03
CA ILE A 112 -5.26 -0.98 -6.36
C ILE A 112 -4.17 -1.87 -5.78
N GLN A 113 -2.92 -1.57 -6.08
CA GLN A 113 -1.77 -2.28 -5.52
C GLN A 113 -1.15 -1.48 -4.37
N VAL A 114 -0.66 -2.18 -3.35
CA VAL A 114 0.03 -1.53 -2.22
C VAL A 114 1.37 -2.19 -1.97
N LYS A 115 2.41 -1.37 -1.94
CA LYS A 115 3.74 -1.76 -1.49
C LYS A 115 4.03 -1.13 -0.14
N PHE A 116 4.63 -1.89 0.76
CA PHE A 116 4.98 -1.40 2.09
C PHE A 116 5.99 -2.32 2.77
N GLU A 117 6.77 -1.75 3.68
CA GLU A 117 7.63 -2.50 4.59
C GLU A 117 7.32 -2.12 6.04
N ILE A 118 7.10 -3.10 6.93
CA ILE A 118 6.90 -2.86 8.36
C ILE A 118 8.03 -3.58 9.14
N PRO A 119 9.03 -2.85 9.65
CA PRO A 119 10.06 -3.42 10.50
C PRO A 119 9.50 -3.80 11.88
N TYR A 120 10.13 -4.80 12.51
CA TYR A 120 9.84 -5.31 13.85
C TYR A 120 8.38 -5.76 14.05
N PHE A 121 7.70 -6.08 12.95
CA PHE A 121 6.34 -6.60 12.93
C PHE A 121 6.32 -7.94 12.19
N THR A 122 5.51 -8.87 12.68
CA THR A 122 5.29 -10.18 12.06
C THR A 122 3.80 -10.42 11.87
N THR A 123 3.38 -10.60 10.62
CA THR A 123 1.99 -10.95 10.29
C THR A 123 1.65 -12.38 10.72
N SER A 124 2.61 -13.31 10.62
CA SER A 124 2.44 -14.71 11.03
C SER A 124 2.48 -14.93 12.53
N GLY A 125 2.88 -13.93 13.32
CA GLY A 125 3.10 -14.07 14.76
C GLY A 125 4.37 -14.87 15.13
N ILE A 126 5.21 -15.25 14.15
CA ILE A 126 6.45 -15.96 14.44
C ILE A 126 7.35 -15.12 15.34
N GLN A 127 7.98 -15.79 16.31
CA GLN A 127 8.94 -15.18 17.21
C GLN A 127 10.05 -16.20 17.51
N VAL A 128 11.29 -15.83 17.16
CA VAL A 128 12.51 -16.53 17.56
C VAL A 128 12.65 -16.40 19.07
N ARG A 129 12.63 -17.53 19.79
CA ARG A 129 12.75 -17.57 21.25
C ARG A 129 14.17 -17.74 21.74
N TYR A 130 14.94 -18.59 21.07
CA TYR A 130 16.33 -18.86 21.42
C TYR A 130 17.15 -19.17 20.17
N LEU A 131 18.41 -18.75 20.19
CA LEU A 131 19.43 -19.19 19.26
C LEU A 131 20.57 -19.76 20.10
N LYS A 132 20.70 -21.08 20.13
CA LYS A 132 21.74 -21.75 20.92
C LYS A 132 23.00 -21.88 20.08
N ILE A 133 24.07 -21.23 20.51
CA ILE A 133 25.39 -21.31 19.91
C ILE A 133 26.27 -22.12 20.87
N ILE A 134 26.87 -23.20 20.37
CA ILE A 134 27.76 -24.06 21.15
C ILE A 134 29.14 -23.97 20.51
N GLU A 135 30.04 -23.25 21.17
CA GLU A 135 31.38 -22.95 20.67
C GLU A 135 32.41 -23.43 21.68
N LYS A 136 33.37 -24.26 21.24
CA LYS A 136 34.40 -24.84 22.12
C LYS A 136 35.60 -23.91 22.34
N SER A 137 35.73 -22.85 21.55
CA SER A 137 36.86 -21.91 21.56
C SER A 137 36.72 -20.79 22.61
N GLY A 138 35.59 -20.71 23.31
CA GLY A 138 35.31 -19.65 24.29
C GLY A 138 34.84 -18.33 23.68
N TYR A 139 34.63 -18.27 22.36
CA TYR A 139 34.10 -17.09 21.69
C TYR A 139 32.65 -16.78 22.11
N GLN A 140 32.38 -15.52 22.49
CA GLN A 140 31.04 -15.05 22.82
C GLN A 140 30.38 -14.40 21.60
N ALA A 141 29.41 -15.10 21.01
CA ALA A 141 28.63 -14.56 19.91
C ALA A 141 27.57 -13.54 20.40
N LEU A 142 27.33 -12.50 19.60
CA LEU A 142 26.29 -11.50 19.81
C LEU A 142 25.17 -11.68 18.77
N PRO A 143 24.21 -12.59 19.02
CA PRO A 143 23.15 -12.85 18.07
C PRO A 143 22.17 -11.68 18.00
N TRP A 144 21.73 -11.35 16.79
CA TRP A 144 20.68 -10.35 16.56
C TRP A 144 19.59 -10.94 15.68
N VAL A 145 18.36 -10.47 15.87
CA VAL A 145 17.20 -10.87 15.07
C VAL A 145 16.46 -9.62 14.65
N ARG A 146 16.16 -9.49 13.35
CA ARG A 146 15.27 -8.46 12.82
C ARG A 146 14.09 -9.12 12.13
N TYR A 147 12.89 -8.64 12.46
CA TYR A 147 11.68 -8.98 11.72
C TYR A 147 11.39 -7.89 10.71
N ILE A 148 11.02 -8.28 9.50
CA ILE A 148 10.58 -7.38 8.46
C ILE A 148 9.36 -8.02 7.81
N THR A 149 8.25 -7.30 7.78
CA THR A 149 7.09 -7.67 6.98
C THR A 149 7.12 -6.83 5.71
N GLN A 150 7.24 -7.48 4.56
CA GLN A 150 7.10 -6.84 3.26
C GLN A 150 5.79 -7.31 2.61
N ASN A 151 5.21 -6.46 1.78
CA ASN A 151 4.08 -6.85 0.97
C ASN A 151 4.50 -7.95 -0.03
N GLY A 152 3.59 -8.90 -0.29
CA GLY A 152 3.66 -9.79 -1.44
C GLY A 152 2.75 -9.25 -2.54
N ASP A 153 1.91 -10.13 -3.09
CA ASP A 153 0.80 -9.73 -3.95
C ASP A 153 -0.34 -9.13 -3.11
N TYR A 154 -0.32 -7.80 -2.98
CA TYR A 154 -1.26 -7.05 -2.14
C TYR A 154 -2.13 -6.14 -2.99
N GLN A 155 -3.28 -6.68 -3.39
CA GLN A 155 -4.21 -6.07 -4.33
C GLN A 155 -5.58 -5.88 -3.68
N LEU A 156 -6.17 -4.70 -3.81
CA LEU A 156 -7.53 -4.40 -3.37
C LEU A 156 -8.37 -4.03 -4.59
N ARG A 157 -9.46 -4.79 -4.81
CA ARG A 157 -10.45 -4.44 -5.84
C ARG A 157 -11.41 -3.41 -5.30
N THR A 158 -11.69 -2.42 -6.13
CA THR A 158 -12.63 -1.35 -5.84
C THR A 158 -13.97 -1.76 -6.46
N HIS A 159 -15.06 -1.62 -5.70
CA HIS A 159 -16.40 -1.90 -6.20
C HIS A 159 -16.94 -0.66 -6.94
#